data_AF-A0A0C9VDT6-F1
#
_entry.id   AF-A0A0C9VDT6-F1
#
_cell.length_a   1.000
_cell.length_b   1.000
_cell.length_c   1.000
_cell.angle_alpha   90.00
_cell.angle_beta   90.00
_cell.angle_gamma   90.00
#
_symmetry.space_group_name_H-M   'P 1'
#
loop_
_entity.id
_entity.type
_entity.pdbx_description
1 polymer ?
#
loop_
_entity_poly.entity_id
_entity_poly.type
_entity_poly.pdbx_seq_one_letter_code
_entity_poly.pdbx_strand_id
1 'polypeptide(L)'
;DACIWAMSLSAFWGMMRFGEVSVKSIKAFDGKLNLKRSDIHFGYDLDKRPYARLDLPSAKTAKPGKTQSVFLTEQNDICPLAALRNLFIVVPARSSDPLFSWTDDKGNIRPMVKQTAIKFINKTLTSWGWGTSFGHSFRIGGASYFLAQKVDPEIIRIAGRWKSLAYETYIRAFEQTASRHMSNLTERASLVGGAPIDRRGSALMGKRRVHLRTMLS
;
A
#
# COMPACT_ATOMS: atom_id res chain seq x y z
N ASP A 1 -16.17 -4.31 -0.68
CA ASP A 1 -15.09 -3.89 0.24
C ASP A 1 -13.91 -4.86 0.32
N ALA A 2 -14.12 -6.17 0.47
CA ALA A 2 -13.03 -7.16 0.57
C ALA A 2 -11.96 -7.04 -0.53
N CYS A 3 -12.36 -6.84 -1.79
CA CYS A 3 -11.42 -6.64 -2.90
C CYS A 3 -10.55 -5.38 -2.73
N ILE A 4 -11.15 -4.26 -2.33
CA ILE A 4 -10.43 -2.98 -2.14
C ILE A 4 -9.46 -3.11 -0.97
N TRP A 5 -9.86 -3.83 0.08
CA TRP A 5 -8.98 -4.10 1.21
C TRP A 5 -7.77 -4.95 0.79
N ALA A 6 -8.01 -6.12 0.20
CA ALA A 6 -6.95 -7.03 -0.24
C ALA A 6 -5.99 -6.39 -1.24
N MET A 7 -6.49 -5.65 -2.24
CA MET A 7 -5.64 -4.97 -3.22
C MET A 7 -4.83 -3.84 -2.59
N SER A 8 -5.39 -3.10 -1.63
CA SER A 8 -4.70 -1.98 -0.97
C SER A 8 -3.55 -2.50 -0.12
N LEU A 9 -3.79 -3.56 0.65
CA LEU A 9 -2.76 -4.20 1.47
C LEU A 9 -1.68 -4.86 0.62
N SER A 10 -2.08 -5.58 -0.43
CA SER A 10 -1.13 -6.17 -1.36
C SER A 10 -0.27 -5.10 -2.04
N ALA A 11 -0.88 -3.99 -2.46
CA ALA A 11 -0.15 -2.90 -3.09
C ALA A 11 0.81 -2.17 -2.15
N PHE A 12 0.40 -1.97 -0.89
CA PHE A 12 1.24 -1.33 0.13
C PHE A 12 2.40 -2.24 0.53
N TRP A 13 2.10 -3.42 1.07
CA TRP A 13 3.11 -4.35 1.61
C TRP A 13 3.99 -4.96 0.53
N GLY A 14 3.45 -5.19 -0.67
CA GLY A 14 4.20 -5.70 -1.82
C GLY A 14 4.87 -4.59 -2.66
N MET A 15 4.78 -3.33 -2.21
CA MET A 15 5.26 -2.14 -2.93
C MET A 15 4.88 -2.18 -4.42
N MET A 16 3.63 -2.58 -4.70
CA MET A 16 3.14 -2.79 -6.05
C MET A 16 2.74 -1.47 -6.69
N ARG A 17 2.93 -1.38 -8.01
CA ARG A 17 2.25 -0.30 -8.74
C ARG A 17 0.76 -0.58 -8.66
N PHE A 18 -0.06 0.44 -8.43
CA PHE A 18 -1.49 0.20 -8.32
C PHE A 18 -2.12 -0.38 -9.60
N GLY A 19 -1.50 -0.17 -10.77
CA GLY A 19 -1.90 -0.82 -12.03
C GLY A 19 -1.56 -2.31 -12.13
N GLU A 20 -0.77 -2.86 -11.20
CA GLU A 20 -0.51 -4.31 -11.08
C GLU A 20 -1.67 -5.02 -10.36
N VAL A 21 -2.41 -4.29 -9.50
CA VAL A 21 -3.57 -4.82 -8.75
C VAL A 21 -4.93 -4.37 -9.30
N SER A 22 -4.95 -3.60 -10.40
CA SER A 22 -6.17 -3.04 -10.98
C SER A 22 -6.12 -2.94 -12.50
N VAL A 23 -7.28 -2.73 -13.12
CA VAL A 23 -7.42 -2.53 -14.57
C VAL A 23 -7.87 -1.10 -14.90
N LYS A 24 -7.66 -0.69 -16.17
CA LYS A 24 -8.13 0.61 -16.67
C LYS A 24 -9.66 0.68 -16.80
N SER A 25 -10.27 -0.44 -17.18
CA SER A 25 -11.72 -0.63 -17.28
C SER A 25 -12.03 -2.12 -17.17
N ILE A 26 -13.29 -2.48 -16.92
CA ILE A 26 -13.73 -3.88 -16.82
C ILE A 26 -13.35 -4.68 -18.08
N LYS A 27 -13.56 -4.09 -19.27
CA LYS A 27 -13.26 -4.72 -20.56
C LYS A 27 -11.76 -4.79 -20.88
N ALA A 28 -10.92 -4.07 -20.14
CA ALA A 28 -9.47 -4.05 -20.37
C ALA A 28 -8.72 -5.14 -19.59
N PHE A 29 -9.43 -6.03 -18.90
CA PHE A 29 -8.79 -7.18 -18.27
C PHE A 29 -8.29 -8.16 -19.33
N ASP A 30 -7.01 -8.49 -19.23
CA ASP A 30 -6.36 -9.56 -19.99
C ASP A 30 -5.54 -10.40 -19.03
N GLY A 31 -5.86 -11.69 -18.92
CA GLY A 31 -5.16 -12.63 -18.06
C GLY A 31 -3.69 -12.88 -18.43
N LYS A 32 -3.21 -12.38 -19.58
CA LYS A 32 -1.78 -12.34 -19.94
C LYS A 32 -1.07 -11.11 -19.40
N LEU A 33 -1.82 -10.07 -19.05
CA LEU A 33 -1.29 -8.78 -18.59
C LEU A 33 -1.61 -8.47 -17.14
N ASN A 34 -2.68 -9.06 -16.61
CA ASN A 34 -3.22 -8.78 -15.29
C ASN A 34 -3.26 -10.05 -14.45
N LEU A 35 -3.05 -9.88 -13.13
CA LEU A 35 -3.09 -10.97 -12.16
C LEU A 35 -4.44 -11.70 -12.16
N LYS A 36 -4.37 -13.02 -12.22
CA LYS A 36 -5.47 -13.96 -12.05
C LYS A 36 -5.38 -14.68 -10.71
N ARG A 37 -6.44 -15.39 -10.32
CA ARG A 37 -6.41 -16.23 -9.12
C ARG A 37 -5.40 -17.37 -9.18
N SER A 38 -5.05 -17.85 -10.37
CA SER A 38 -3.99 -18.84 -10.57
C SER A 38 -2.58 -18.29 -10.38
N ASP A 39 -2.40 -16.97 -10.36
CA ASP A 39 -1.09 -16.34 -10.27
C ASP A 39 -0.65 -16.08 -8.81
N ILE A 40 -1.42 -16.53 -7.81
CA ILE A 40 -1.06 -16.47 -6.38
C ILE A 40 -0.72 -17.85 -5.84
N HIS A 41 0.36 -17.91 -5.07
CA HIS A 41 0.77 -19.08 -4.31
C HIS A 41 0.90 -18.73 -2.82
N PHE A 42 0.24 -19.48 -1.95
CA PHE A 42 0.45 -19.41 -0.51
C PHE A 42 1.41 -20.52 -0.08
N GLY A 43 2.37 -20.18 0.77
CA GLY A 43 3.38 -21.13 1.24
C GLY A 43 3.98 -20.73 2.59
N TYR A 44 5.02 -21.44 2.97
CA TYR A 44 5.81 -21.18 4.16
C TYR A 44 7.29 -21.03 3.77
N ASP A 45 7.98 -20.07 4.36
CA ASP A 45 9.42 -19.88 4.15
C ASP A 45 10.24 -20.94 4.93
N LEU A 46 11.56 -20.82 4.87
CA LEU A 46 12.50 -21.73 5.55
C LEU A 46 12.33 -21.73 7.08
N ASP A 47 11.81 -20.62 7.64
CA ASP A 47 11.54 -20.45 9.06
C ASP A 47 10.09 -20.80 9.43
N LYS A 48 9.36 -21.46 8.50
CA LYS A 48 7.95 -21.84 8.64
C LYS A 48 7.01 -20.64 8.82
N ARG A 49 7.38 -19.45 8.35
CA ARG A 49 6.50 -18.28 8.37
C ARG A 49 5.66 -18.23 7.10
N PRO A 50 4.35 -17.96 7.20
CA PRO A 50 3.48 -17.95 6.05
C PRO A 50 3.76 -16.74 5.15
N TYR A 51 3.75 -16.99 3.84
CA TYR A 51 3.84 -15.94 2.81
C TYR A 51 2.87 -16.18 1.66
N ALA A 52 2.63 -15.14 0.87
CA ALA A 52 1.99 -15.23 -0.43
C ALA A 52 2.93 -14.69 -1.52
N ARG A 53 3.04 -15.40 -2.64
CA ARG A 53 3.78 -14.98 -3.83
C ARG A 53 2.79 -14.70 -4.97
N LEU A 54 2.83 -13.49 -5.51
CA LEU A 54 2.07 -13.09 -6.69
C LEU A 54 2.99 -13.04 -7.91
N ASP A 55 2.73 -13.88 -8.89
CA ASP A 55 3.51 -13.95 -10.14
C ASP A 55 2.90 -13.01 -11.18
N LEU A 56 3.60 -11.91 -11.47
CA LEU A 56 3.07 -10.86 -12.34
C LEU A 56 3.14 -11.29 -13.82
N PRO A 57 1.99 -11.37 -14.54
CA PRO A 57 1.97 -11.83 -15.93
C PRO A 57 2.65 -10.87 -16.90
N SER A 58 2.47 -9.56 -16.68
CA SER A 58 3.19 -8.51 -17.40
C SER A 58 4.04 -7.68 -16.45
N ALA A 59 5.31 -8.09 -16.35
CA ALA A 59 6.34 -7.21 -15.85
C ALA A 59 6.80 -6.34 -17.02
N LYS A 60 6.34 -5.08 -17.09
CA LYS A 60 6.83 -4.06 -18.06
C LYS A 60 8.36 -3.92 -18.12
N THR A 61 9.07 -4.47 -17.14
CA THR A 61 10.51 -4.42 -17.00
C THR A 61 11.18 -5.79 -17.03
N ALA A 62 10.45 -6.89 -17.21
CA ALA A 62 11.07 -8.20 -17.41
C ALA A 62 11.63 -8.34 -18.82
N LYS A 63 12.80 -8.97 -18.94
CA LYS A 63 13.22 -9.54 -20.22
C LYS A 63 12.20 -10.64 -20.62
N PRO A 64 11.97 -10.90 -21.92
CA PRO A 64 11.16 -12.04 -22.35
C PRO A 64 11.61 -13.30 -21.59
N GLY A 65 10.66 -13.98 -20.93
CA GLY A 65 10.91 -15.22 -20.17
C GLY A 65 11.23 -15.08 -18.67
N LYS A 66 11.29 -13.87 -18.08
CA LYS A 66 11.44 -13.72 -16.60
C LYS A 66 10.16 -13.23 -15.93
N THR A 67 9.47 -14.09 -15.20
CA THR A 67 8.36 -13.70 -14.32
C THR A 67 8.89 -12.83 -13.18
N GLN A 68 8.25 -11.69 -12.90
CA GLN A 68 8.51 -10.96 -11.66
C GLN A 68 7.51 -11.41 -10.60
N SER A 69 7.99 -11.66 -9.40
CA SER A 69 7.13 -12.03 -8.28
C SER A 69 7.09 -10.93 -7.24
N VAL A 70 5.95 -10.81 -6.56
CA VAL A 70 5.77 -10.01 -5.34
C VAL A 70 5.61 -10.97 -4.18
N PHE A 71 6.35 -10.75 -3.11
CA PHE A 71 6.21 -11.51 -1.89
C PHE A 71 5.49 -10.65 -0.85
N LEU A 72 4.46 -11.23 -0.24
CA LEU A 72 3.68 -10.67 0.83
C LEU A 72 3.89 -11.56 2.05
N THR A 73 4.19 -10.96 3.19
CA THR A 73 4.40 -11.67 4.45
C THR A 73 3.26 -11.37 5.41
N GLU A 74 3.08 -12.24 6.39
CA GLU A 74 2.15 -12.01 7.48
C GLU A 74 2.49 -10.71 8.22
N GLN A 75 1.45 -9.97 8.57
CA GLN A 75 1.51 -8.79 9.43
C GLN A 75 0.47 -8.98 10.54
N ASN A 76 0.52 -8.16 11.57
CA ASN A 76 -0.43 -8.21 12.67
C ASN A 76 -1.80 -7.67 12.22
N ASP A 77 -2.14 -6.43 12.58
CA ASP A 77 -3.51 -5.91 12.42
C ASP A 77 -3.92 -5.63 10.97
N ILE A 78 -2.95 -5.37 10.09
CA ILE A 78 -3.17 -4.97 8.69
C ILE A 78 -2.53 -6.01 7.77
N CYS A 79 -3.01 -7.26 7.86
CA CYS A 79 -2.39 -8.42 7.21
C CYS A 79 -2.83 -8.63 5.75
N PRO A 80 -1.90 -8.59 4.76
CA PRO A 80 -2.22 -8.83 3.36
C PRO A 80 -2.65 -10.29 3.11
N LEU A 81 -2.08 -11.25 3.84
CA LEU A 81 -2.45 -12.66 3.72
C LEU A 81 -3.88 -12.91 4.18
N ALA A 82 -4.25 -12.37 5.34
CA ALA A 82 -5.61 -12.47 5.86
C ALA A 82 -6.62 -11.82 4.90
N ALA A 83 -6.29 -10.65 4.35
CA ALA A 83 -7.14 -9.95 3.39
C ALA A 83 -7.31 -10.74 2.07
N LEU A 84 -6.25 -11.33 1.54
CA LEU A 84 -6.30 -12.18 0.34
C LEU A 84 -7.11 -13.46 0.58
N ARG A 85 -6.92 -14.13 1.72
CA ARG A 85 -7.73 -15.31 2.10
C ARG A 85 -9.21 -14.96 2.23
N ASN A 86 -9.51 -13.84 2.89
CA ASN A 86 -10.89 -13.35 2.98
C ASN A 86 -11.50 -13.05 1.60
N LEU A 87 -10.74 -12.40 0.71
CA LEU A 87 -11.17 -12.20 -0.68
C LEU A 87 -11.50 -13.53 -1.38
N PHE A 88 -10.69 -14.55 -1.14
CA PHE A 88 -10.89 -15.88 -1.72
C PHE A 88 -12.17 -16.57 -1.25
N ILE A 89 -12.56 -16.33 0.00
CA ILE A 89 -13.77 -16.87 0.62
C ILE A 89 -15.01 -16.16 0.10
N VAL A 90 -14.99 -14.83 0.04
CA VAL A 90 -16.21 -14.03 -0.24
C VAL A 90 -16.49 -13.82 -1.72
N VAL A 91 -15.50 -14.05 -2.60
CA VAL A 91 -15.67 -13.94 -4.06
C VAL A 91 -15.45 -15.32 -4.71
N PRO A 92 -16.48 -15.96 -5.30
CA PRO A 92 -16.39 -17.30 -5.88
C PRO A 92 -15.83 -17.29 -7.32
N ALA A 93 -14.73 -16.57 -7.54
CA ALA A 93 -14.06 -16.46 -8.83
C ALA A 93 -13.21 -17.70 -9.19
N ARG A 94 -13.09 -18.01 -10.49
CA ARG A 94 -12.35 -19.15 -11.04
C ARG A 94 -10.85 -18.86 -11.13
N SER A 95 -10.05 -19.88 -11.43
CA SER A 95 -8.59 -19.78 -11.56
C SER A 95 -8.14 -18.76 -12.63
N SER A 96 -8.90 -18.64 -13.73
CA SER A 96 -8.63 -17.70 -14.82
C SER A 96 -9.14 -16.28 -14.58
N ASP A 97 -9.96 -16.08 -13.56
CA ASP A 97 -10.59 -14.79 -13.27
C ASP A 97 -9.59 -13.83 -12.59
N PRO A 98 -9.85 -12.51 -12.64
CA PRO A 98 -8.96 -11.52 -12.01
C PRO A 98 -8.77 -11.80 -10.52
N LEU A 99 -7.52 -11.71 -10.05
CA LEU A 99 -7.18 -11.93 -8.63
C LEU A 99 -7.94 -10.95 -7.72
N PHE A 100 -7.86 -9.66 -8.04
CA PHE A 100 -8.57 -8.60 -7.34
C PHE A 100 -9.88 -8.32 -8.07
N SER A 101 -10.92 -9.05 -7.67
CA SER A 101 -12.24 -9.00 -8.28
C SER A 101 -13.36 -8.88 -7.25
N TRP A 102 -14.54 -8.54 -7.75
CA TRP A 102 -15.79 -8.45 -6.98
C TRP A 102 -16.92 -9.02 -7.83
N THR A 103 -18.02 -9.39 -7.19
CA THR A 103 -19.22 -9.91 -7.85
C THR A 103 -20.21 -8.77 -8.08
N ASP A 104 -20.64 -8.55 -9.33
CA ASP A 104 -21.69 -7.59 -9.64
C ASP A 104 -23.09 -8.11 -9.27
N ASP A 105 -24.11 -7.24 -9.33
CA ASP A 105 -25.49 -7.57 -8.96
C ASP A 105 -26.10 -8.71 -9.80
N LYS A 106 -25.47 -9.03 -10.93
CA LYS A 106 -25.86 -10.13 -11.83
C LYS A 106 -25.04 -11.40 -11.59
N GLY A 107 -24.21 -11.44 -10.55
CA GLY A 107 -23.37 -12.58 -10.22
C GLY A 107 -22.07 -12.68 -11.03
N ASN A 108 -21.73 -11.69 -11.87
CA ASN A 108 -20.52 -11.78 -12.69
C ASN A 108 -19.30 -11.33 -11.91
N ILE A 109 -18.19 -12.02 -12.12
CA ILE A 109 -16.89 -11.62 -11.60
C ILE A 109 -16.34 -10.46 -12.42
N ARG A 110 -16.03 -9.34 -11.74
CA ARG A 110 -15.51 -8.12 -12.35
C ARG A 110 -14.14 -7.78 -11.77
N PRO A 111 -13.16 -7.42 -12.62
CA PRO A 111 -11.89 -6.89 -12.13
C PRO A 111 -12.11 -5.53 -11.46
N MET A 112 -11.23 -5.20 -10.51
CA MET A 112 -11.28 -3.87 -9.89
C MET A 112 -10.69 -2.79 -10.81
N VAL A 113 -11.50 -1.77 -11.10
CA VAL A 113 -11.07 -0.61 -11.90
C VAL A 113 -10.31 0.38 -11.03
N LYS A 114 -9.12 0.79 -11.48
CA LYS A 114 -8.21 1.69 -10.75
C LYS A 114 -8.90 2.93 -10.21
N GLN A 115 -9.62 3.65 -11.07
CA GLN A 115 -10.23 4.93 -10.72
C GLN A 115 -11.34 4.75 -9.67
N THR A 116 -12.12 3.69 -9.79
CA THR A 116 -13.16 3.33 -8.81
C THR A 116 -12.55 3.03 -7.45
N ALA A 117 -11.49 2.22 -7.40
CA ALA A 117 -10.81 1.88 -6.15
C ALA A 117 -10.19 3.12 -5.49
N ILE A 118 -9.44 3.94 -6.23
CA ILE A 118 -8.82 5.16 -5.68
C ILE A 118 -9.89 6.16 -5.21
N LYS A 119 -10.99 6.31 -5.94
CA LYS A 119 -12.12 7.16 -5.51
C LYS A 119 -12.71 6.68 -4.19
N PHE A 120 -12.93 5.37 -4.04
CA PHE A 120 -13.43 4.78 -2.81
C PHE A 120 -12.45 5.01 -1.64
N ILE A 121 -11.17 4.69 -1.84
CA ILE A 121 -10.12 4.89 -0.83
C ILE A 121 -10.07 6.34 -0.39
N ASN A 122 -10.04 7.29 -1.33
CA ASN A 122 -9.96 8.73 -1.02
C ASN A 122 -11.22 9.25 -0.34
N LYS A 123 -12.40 8.71 -0.65
CA LYS A 123 -13.63 9.03 0.08
C LYS A 123 -13.48 8.68 1.56
N THR A 124 -12.96 7.49 1.87
CA THR A 124 -12.73 7.03 3.24
C THR A 124 -11.62 7.83 3.94
N LEU A 125 -10.48 8.07 3.28
CA LEU A 125 -9.39 8.86 3.87
C LEU A 125 -9.83 10.30 4.16
N THR A 126 -10.62 10.90 3.26
CA THR A 126 -11.12 12.27 3.43
C THR A 126 -12.13 12.35 4.58
N SER A 127 -13.03 11.37 4.72
CA SER A 127 -13.99 11.37 5.83
C SER A 127 -13.31 11.25 7.19
N TRP A 128 -12.13 10.62 7.25
CA TRP A 128 -11.32 10.51 8.46
C TRP A 128 -10.33 11.67 8.64
N GLY A 129 -10.28 12.62 7.70
CA GLY A 129 -9.40 13.78 7.75
C GLY A 129 -7.94 13.51 7.38
N TRP A 130 -7.64 12.38 6.74
CA TRP A 130 -6.29 11.96 6.36
C TRP A 130 -5.87 12.40 4.95
N GLY A 131 -6.74 13.10 4.22
CA GLY A 131 -6.46 13.63 2.89
C GLY A 131 -6.71 12.64 1.76
N THR A 132 -5.90 12.70 0.70
CA THR A 132 -6.04 11.87 -0.50
C THR A 132 -4.78 11.09 -0.80
N SER A 133 -4.96 9.95 -1.47
CA SER A 133 -3.92 9.04 -1.94
C SER A 133 -3.98 8.91 -3.45
N PHE A 134 -2.83 8.63 -4.05
CA PHE A 134 -2.68 8.33 -5.47
C PHE A 134 -2.19 6.90 -5.66
N GLY A 135 -2.32 6.36 -6.87
CA GLY A 135 -1.86 4.99 -7.14
C GLY A 135 -0.35 4.76 -6.87
N HIS A 136 0.49 5.80 -6.97
CA HIS A 136 1.91 5.68 -6.64
C HIS A 136 2.16 5.74 -5.12
N SER A 137 1.24 6.29 -4.33
CA SER A 137 1.37 6.45 -2.88
C SER A 137 1.50 5.11 -2.15
N PHE A 138 0.89 4.04 -2.65
CA PHE A 138 1.02 2.70 -2.07
C PHE A 138 2.45 2.18 -2.11
N ARG A 139 3.08 2.27 -3.29
CA ARG A 139 4.45 1.81 -3.50
C ARG A 139 5.47 2.65 -2.72
N ILE A 140 5.31 3.97 -2.73
CA ILE A 140 6.19 4.89 -2.01
C ILE A 140 5.98 4.72 -0.50
N GLY A 141 4.73 4.69 -0.04
CA GLY A 141 4.38 4.54 1.37
C GLY A 141 4.90 3.24 1.98
N GLY A 142 4.78 2.11 1.26
CA GLY A 142 5.35 0.84 1.70
C GLY A 142 6.87 0.89 1.85
N ALA A 143 7.56 1.55 0.91
CA ALA A 143 9.01 1.74 0.97
C ALA A 143 9.42 2.58 2.19
N SER A 144 8.76 3.73 2.37
CA SER A 144 9.00 4.62 3.51
C SER A 144 8.71 3.92 4.84
N TYR A 145 7.68 3.08 4.90
CA TYR A 145 7.36 2.30 6.08
C TYR A 145 8.49 1.32 6.42
N PHE A 146 8.93 0.50 5.47
CA PHE A 146 10.02 -0.46 5.72
C PHE A 146 11.34 0.22 6.07
N LEU A 147 11.63 1.37 5.45
CA LEU A 147 12.79 2.18 5.80
C LEU A 147 12.71 2.70 7.25
N ALA A 148 11.54 3.17 7.69
CA ALA A 148 11.32 3.56 9.09
C ALA A 148 11.47 2.38 10.07
N GLN A 149 11.17 1.15 9.62
CA GLN A 149 11.43 -0.08 10.36
C GLN A 149 12.88 -0.58 10.27
N LYS A 150 13.79 0.21 9.68
CA LYS A 150 15.22 -0.11 9.52
C LYS A 150 15.49 -1.38 8.69
N VAL A 151 14.56 -1.74 7.79
CA VAL A 151 14.83 -2.79 6.81
C VAL A 151 15.94 -2.31 5.89
N ASP A 152 16.87 -3.21 5.56
CA ASP A 152 17.99 -2.89 4.69
C ASP A 152 17.49 -2.30 3.35
N PRO A 153 18.01 -1.12 2.94
CA PRO A 153 17.67 -0.47 1.68
C PRO A 153 17.76 -1.38 0.44
N GLU A 154 18.72 -2.30 0.39
CA GLU A 154 18.89 -3.25 -0.70
C GLU A 154 17.75 -4.28 -0.74
N ILE A 155 17.29 -4.73 0.43
CA ILE A 155 16.10 -5.60 0.53
C ILE A 155 14.85 -4.86 0.07
N ILE A 156 14.68 -3.60 0.48
CA ILE A 156 13.58 -2.74 0.00
C ILE A 156 13.67 -2.57 -1.53
N ARG A 157 14.87 -2.34 -2.07
CA ARG A 157 15.12 -2.20 -3.51
C ARG A 157 14.68 -3.44 -4.28
N ILE A 158 15.08 -4.62 -3.81
CA ILE A 158 14.75 -5.92 -4.40
C ILE A 158 13.25 -6.19 -4.31
N ALA A 159 12.64 -6.06 -3.12
CA ALA A 159 11.22 -6.31 -2.90
C ALA A 159 10.32 -5.36 -3.72
N GLY A 160 10.70 -4.09 -3.80
CA GLY A 160 10.02 -3.10 -4.64
C GLY A 160 10.32 -3.26 -6.13
N ARG A 161 11.23 -4.16 -6.53
CA ARG A 161 11.59 -4.46 -7.92
C ARG A 161 12.09 -3.20 -8.66
N TRP A 162 12.91 -2.39 -8.00
CA TRP A 162 13.55 -1.22 -8.62
C TRP A 162 14.84 -1.63 -9.34
N LYS A 163 14.95 -1.25 -10.62
CA LYS A 163 16.10 -1.57 -11.48
C LYS A 163 17.32 -0.65 -11.29
N SER A 164 17.12 0.53 -10.73
CA SER A 164 18.17 1.55 -10.56
C SER A 164 18.15 2.12 -9.14
N LEU A 165 19.16 2.96 -8.84
CA LEU A 165 19.27 3.81 -7.65
C LEU A 165 18.11 4.81 -7.48
N ALA A 166 17.04 4.73 -8.27
CA ALA A 166 15.83 5.53 -8.05
C ALA A 166 15.24 5.34 -6.64
N TYR A 167 15.50 4.20 -5.99
CA TYR A 167 15.18 4.00 -4.58
C TYR A 167 16.01 4.90 -3.64
N GLU A 168 17.27 5.21 -3.98
CA GLU A 168 18.11 6.12 -3.20
C GLU A 168 17.55 7.53 -3.18
N THR A 169 16.97 8.00 -4.30
CA THR A 169 16.28 9.30 -4.33
C THR A 169 15.13 9.33 -3.32
N TYR A 170 14.40 8.22 -3.17
CA TYR A 170 13.33 8.12 -2.17
C TYR A 170 13.88 8.05 -0.74
N ILE A 171 14.98 7.33 -0.51
CA ILE A 171 15.66 7.29 0.80
C ILE A 171 16.13 8.69 1.18
N ARG A 172 16.83 9.40 0.28
CA ARG A 172 17.29 10.77 0.52
C ARG A 172 16.12 11.73 0.75
N ALA A 173 15.02 11.60 0.02
CA ALA A 173 13.82 12.40 0.24
C ALA A 173 13.15 12.09 1.60
N PHE A 174 13.14 10.82 2.01
CA PHE A 174 12.65 10.41 3.32
C PHE A 174 13.56 10.95 4.43
N GLU A 175 14.87 10.79 4.33
CA GLU A 175 15.86 11.33 5.27
C GLU A 175 15.77 12.84 5.40
N GLN A 176 15.63 13.56 4.28
CA GLN A 176 15.45 15.02 4.30
C GLN A 176 14.12 15.43 4.93
N THR A 177 13.03 14.71 4.64
CA THR A 177 11.73 14.96 5.26
C THR A 177 11.77 14.67 6.76
N ALA A 178 12.28 13.51 7.16
CA ALA A 178 12.45 13.12 8.56
C ALA A 178 13.34 14.13 9.28
N SER A 179 14.50 14.48 8.72
CA SER A 179 15.40 15.50 9.24
C SER A 179 14.68 16.83 9.44
N ARG A 180 13.94 17.34 8.43
CA ARG A 180 13.19 18.62 8.54
C ARG A 180 12.10 18.60 9.60
N HIS A 181 11.42 17.46 9.79
CA HIS A 181 10.35 17.33 10.78
C HIS A 181 10.84 16.97 12.17
N MET A 182 12.05 16.41 12.30
CA MET A 182 12.70 16.07 13.57
C MET A 182 13.69 17.14 14.04
N SER A 183 14.11 18.05 13.16
CA SER A 183 14.91 19.23 13.51
C SER A 183 14.09 20.17 14.40
N ASN A 184 14.74 20.74 15.42
CA ASN A 184 14.19 21.73 16.35
C ASN A 184 13.02 21.23 17.23
N LEU A 185 12.89 19.92 17.45
CA LEU A 185 11.90 19.37 18.38
C LEU A 185 12.16 19.81 19.83
N THR A 186 13.42 19.95 20.24
CA THR A 186 13.80 20.47 21.56
C THR A 186 13.46 21.96 21.71
N GLU A 187 13.70 22.81 20.71
CA GLU A 187 13.30 24.23 20.75
C GLU A 187 11.78 24.41 20.77
N ARG A 188 11.02 23.56 20.06
CA ARG A 188 9.55 23.59 20.10
C ARG A 188 8.98 23.16 21.45
N ALA A 189 9.65 22.24 22.16
CA ALA A 189 9.28 21.88 23.52
C ALA A 189 9.58 23.03 24.51
N SER A 190 10.70 23.73 24.32
CA SER A 190 11.08 24.91 25.14
C SER A 190 10.12 26.09 25.00
N LEU A 191 9.50 26.27 23.83
CA LEU A 191 8.49 27.32 23.59
C LEU A 191 7.11 27.01 24.21
N VAL A 192 6.88 25.77 24.66
CA VAL A 192 5.62 25.32 25.30
C VAL A 192 5.81 25.09 26.81
N GLY A 193 7.06 24.98 27.29
CA GLY A 193 7.40 24.68 28.69
C GLY A 193 7.52 25.88 29.64
N GLY A 194 6.78 26.96 29.40
CA GLY A 194 6.86 28.20 30.19
C GLY A 194 5.54 28.63 30.83
N ALA A 195 4.92 27.79 31.67
CA ALA A 195 3.94 28.25 32.67
C ALA A 195 3.84 27.24 33.83
N PRO A 196 3.76 27.68 35.09
CA PRO A 196 3.69 26.77 36.24
C PRO A 196 2.33 26.07 36.31
N ILE A 197 2.37 24.85 36.87
CA ILE A 197 1.21 23.99 37.08
C ILE A 197 0.29 24.64 38.13
N ASP A 198 -0.90 25.06 37.72
CA ASP A 198 -2.04 25.27 38.63
C ASP A 198 -3.18 24.31 38.27
N ARG A 199 -3.66 23.59 39.30
CA ARG A 199 -4.77 22.64 39.22
C ARG A 199 -6.07 23.40 39.43
N ARG A 200 -6.86 23.61 38.36
CA ARG A 200 -8.35 23.68 38.44
C ARG A 200 -9.02 23.84 37.05
N GLY A 201 -9.93 22.91 36.74
CA GLY A 201 -11.25 23.17 36.13
C GLY A 201 -11.40 23.64 34.66
N SER A 202 -11.93 22.72 33.85
CA SER A 202 -13.01 22.91 32.84
C SER A 202 -12.77 23.60 31.48
N ALA A 203 -13.11 22.81 30.44
CA ALA A 203 -13.84 23.14 29.21
C ALA A 203 -13.24 24.00 28.07
N LEU A 204 -13.49 23.48 26.85
CA LEU A 204 -13.62 24.10 25.53
C LEU A 204 -12.43 24.14 24.55
N MET A 205 -12.67 23.41 23.44
CA MET A 205 -12.39 23.70 22.02
C MET A 205 -11.01 24.18 21.58
N GLY A 206 -10.45 23.44 20.61
CA GLY A 206 -9.43 23.97 19.70
C GLY A 206 -8.96 22.96 18.65
N LYS A 207 -9.78 22.73 17.62
CA LYS A 207 -9.35 22.05 16.38
C LYS A 207 -8.07 22.71 15.85
N ARG A 208 -6.97 21.96 15.70
CA ARG A 208 -5.84 22.38 14.86
C ARG A 208 -5.51 21.31 13.84
N ARG A 209 -5.98 21.55 12.61
CA ARG A 209 -5.51 20.93 11.37
C ARG A 209 -4.09 21.42 11.11
N VAL A 210 -3.15 20.50 10.92
CA VAL A 210 -1.88 20.82 10.25
C VAL A 210 -2.00 20.34 8.81
N HIS A 211 -1.84 21.31 7.91
CA HIS A 211 -1.88 21.18 6.46
C HIS A 211 -0.62 20.44 6.00
N LEU A 212 -0.73 19.19 5.55
CA LEU A 212 0.31 18.52 4.77
C LEU A 212 0.01 18.77 3.28
N ARG A 213 0.63 19.81 2.73
CA ARG A 213 0.55 20.10 1.30
C ARG A 213 1.94 20.40 0.76
N THR A 214 2.77 19.37 0.65
CA THR A 214 3.91 19.39 -0.27
C THR A 214 4.37 17.97 -0.59
N MET A 215 4.72 17.75 -1.87
CA MET A 215 5.35 16.54 -2.46
C MET A 215 4.45 15.42 -2.99
N LEU A 216 3.35 15.74 -3.68
CA LEU A 216 2.66 14.79 -4.58
C LEU A 216 2.39 15.39 -5.98
N SER A 217 3.34 16.16 -6.53
CA SER A 217 3.37 16.50 -7.96
C SER A 217 4.39 15.64 -8.68
#